data_AF-A0AA96Z0Y3-F1
#
_entry.id   AF-A0AA96Z0Y3-F1
#
_cell.length_a   1.000
_cell.length_b   1.000
_cell.length_c   1.000
_cell.angle_alpha   90.00
_cell.angle_beta   90.00
_cell.angle_gamma   90.00
#
_symmetry.space_group_name_H-M   'P 1'
#
loop_
_entity.id
_entity.type
_entity.pdbx_description
1 polymer ?
#
loop_
_entity_poly.entity_id
_entity_poly.type
_entity_poly.pdbx_seq_one_letter_code
_entity_poly.pdbx_strand_id
1 'polypeptide(L)' 'MISEDKSTKKEHVYIKTDELASRYGLTPHSIRLWAGNGKQRREGFPKPRFRAGQLSWLMQDIIDWENGKQF' A
#
# COMPACT_ATOMS: atom_id res chain seq x y z
N MET A 1 -37.02 14.08 3.92
CA MET A 1 -35.95 13.06 3.87
C MET A 1 -34.66 13.81 3.58
N ILE A 2 -33.82 14.02 4.60
CA ILE A 2 -32.53 14.70 4.44
C ILE A 2 -31.57 13.63 3.93
N SER A 3 -31.29 13.64 2.64
CA SER A 3 -30.18 12.90 2.07
C SER A 3 -28.91 13.64 2.44
N GLU A 4 -28.31 13.28 3.58
CA GLU A 4 -26.93 13.66 3.86
C GLU A 4 -26.02 12.97 2.84
N ASP A 5 -25.53 13.76 1.89
CA ASP A 5 -24.30 13.45 1.15
C ASP A 5 -23.17 13.34 2.18
N LYS A 6 -22.99 12.14 2.75
CA LYS A 6 -21.75 11.80 3.42
C LYS A 6 -20.69 11.72 2.34
N SER A 7 -20.07 12.87 2.06
CA SER A 7 -18.76 12.97 1.43
C SER A 7 -17.82 12.08 2.24
N THR A 8 -17.73 10.82 1.84
CA THR A 8 -16.76 9.86 2.37
C THR A 8 -15.41 10.38 1.93
N LYS A 9 -14.81 11.26 2.74
CA LYS A 9 -13.35 11.40 2.77
C LYS A 9 -12.84 9.99 3.02
N LYS A 10 -12.47 9.29 1.95
CA LYS A 10 -11.68 8.07 2.05
C LYS A 10 -10.41 8.51 2.76
N GLU A 11 -10.37 8.34 4.08
CA GLU A 11 -9.15 8.55 4.83
C GLU A 11 -8.12 7.62 4.21
N HIS A 12 -7.07 8.21 3.63
CA HIS A 12 -6.00 7.44 3.05
C HIS A 12 -5.25 6.78 4.19
N VAL A 13 -5.61 5.53 4.50
CA VAL A 13 -4.93 4.72 5.51
C VAL A 13 -3.59 4.27 4.93
N TYR A 14 -2.52 4.63 5.63
CA TYR A 14 -1.16 4.24 5.28
C TYR A 14 -0.66 3.17 6.25
N ILE A 15 -0.05 2.11 5.72
CA ILE A 15 0.64 1.08 6.49
C ILE A 15 2.15 1.25 6.32
N LYS A 16 2.91 1.10 7.40
CA LYS A 16 4.37 1.22 7.33
C LYS A 16 4.99 -0.04 6.74
N THR A 17 6.25 0.06 6.33
CA THR A 17 6.96 -1.07 5.68
C THR A 17 7.16 -2.25 6.62
N ASP A 18 7.40 -2.01 7.91
CA ASP A 18 7.52 -3.03 8.97
C ASP A 18 6.20 -3.75 9.24
N GLU A 19 5.10 -3.00 9.34
CA GLU A 19 3.74 -3.54 9.47
C GLU A 19 3.35 -4.38 8.25
N LEU A 20 3.62 -3.88 7.05
CA LEU A 20 3.34 -4.60 5.80
C LEU A 20 4.19 -5.87 5.68
N ALA A 21 5.46 -5.81 6.07
CA ALA A 21 6.33 -6.98 6.11
C ALA A 21 5.80 -8.04 7.08
N SER A 22 5.34 -7.63 8.26
CA SER A 22 4.75 -8.53 9.26
C SER A 22 3.48 -9.20 8.72
N ARG A 23 2.63 -8.47 7.98
CA ARG A 23 1.41 -9.01 7.35
C ARG A 23 1.72 -10.15 6.35
N TYR A 24 2.83 -10.05 5.62
CA TYR A 24 3.24 -11.08 4.66
C TYR A 24 4.23 -12.12 5.22
N GLY A 25 4.62 -12.02 6.50
CA GLY A 25 5.65 -12.89 7.08
C GLY A 25 7.03 -12.70 6.45
N LEU A 26 7.34 -11.47 6.01
CA LEU A 26 8.57 -11.11 5.32
C LEU A 26 9.41 -10.13 6.14
N THR A 27 10.63 -9.85 5.67
CA THR A 27 11.44 -8.77 6.23
C THR A 27 11.09 -7.42 5.58
N PRO A 28 11.28 -6.29 6.27
CA PRO A 28 11.14 -4.96 5.66
C PRO A 28 12.03 -4.76 4.43
N HIS A 29 13.18 -5.42 4.39
CA HIS A 29 14.09 -5.39 3.23
C HIS A 29 13.45 -6.06 2.00
N SER A 30 12.78 -7.20 2.18
CA SER A 30 12.07 -7.90 1.10
C SER A 30 10.99 -7.02 0.47
N ILE A 31 10.20 -6.30 1.27
CA ILE A 31 9.19 -5.35 0.77
C ILE A 31 9.82 -4.21 -0.02
N ARG A 32 10.98 -3.69 0.41
CA ARG A 32 11.71 -2.67 -0.36
C ARG A 32 12.23 -3.20 -1.69
N LEU A 33 12.69 -4.45 -1.75
CA LEU A 33 13.08 -5.08 -3.01
C LEU A 33 11.90 -5.26 -3.95
N TRP A 34 10.71 -5.57 -3.40
CA TRP A 34 9.47 -5.66 -4.18
C TRP A 34 9.10 -4.33 -4.85
N ALA A 35 9.19 -3.23 -4.10
CA ALA A 35 8.88 -1.87 -4.55
C ALA A 35 9.74 -1.36 -5.74
N GLY A 36 10.92 -1.94 -5.94
CA GLY A 36 11.87 -1.54 -6.96
C GLY A 36 11.84 -2.46 -8.18
N ASN A 37 12.95 -3.18 -8.40
CA ASN A 37 13.10 -4.08 -9.55
C ASN A 37 12.45 -5.46 -9.36
N GLY A 38 11.88 -5.74 -8.19
CA GLY A 38 11.24 -7.01 -7.87
C GLY A 38 9.81 -7.09 -8.39
N LYS A 39 8.86 -7.28 -7.46
CA LYS A 39 7.45 -7.47 -7.76
C LYS A 39 6.78 -6.28 -8.43
N GLN A 40 7.29 -5.05 -8.25
CA GLN A 40 6.68 -3.92 -8.92
C GLN A 40 6.78 -4.06 -10.45
N ARG A 41 7.97 -4.34 -10.97
CA ARG A 41 8.15 -4.55 -12.42
C ARG A 41 7.41 -5.79 -12.96
N ARG A 42 7.29 -6.86 -12.17
CA ARG A 42 6.77 -8.16 -12.64
C ARG A 42 5.27 -8.33 -12.44
N GLU A 43 4.74 -7.79 -11.35
CA GLU A 43 3.39 -8.06 -10.85
C GLU A 43 2.63 -6.74 -10.56
N GLY A 44 3.22 -5.58 -10.84
CA GLY A 44 2.59 -4.30 -10.57
C GLY A 44 2.40 -4.00 -9.08
N PHE A 45 3.29 -4.47 -8.21
CA PHE A 45 3.26 -4.18 -6.77
C PHE A 45 3.29 -2.67 -6.46
N PRO A 46 2.46 -2.12 -5.56
CA PRO A 46 2.37 -0.68 -5.34
C PRO A 46 3.70 0.04 -5.12
N LYS A 47 3.72 1.37 -5.32
CA LYS A 47 4.89 2.18 -4.98
C LYS A 47 4.73 2.78 -3.59
N PRO A 48 5.77 2.73 -2.74
CA PRO A 48 5.71 3.38 -1.43
C PRO A 48 5.72 4.90 -1.60
N ARG A 49 5.20 5.58 -0.60
CA ARG A 49 5.30 7.03 -0.44
C ARG A 49 6.17 7.32 0.77
N PHE A 50 7.00 8.36 0.66
CA PHE A 50 7.78 8.82 1.80
C PHE A 50 6.90 9.73 2.67
N ARG A 51 6.61 9.31 3.90
CA ARG A 51 5.80 10.07 4.88
C ARG A 51 6.41 9.93 6.28
N ALA A 52 6.42 11.01 7.05
CA ALA A 52 6.92 11.03 8.42
C ALA A 52 8.28 10.32 8.60
N GLY A 53 9.22 10.57 7.67
CA GLY A 53 10.57 10.02 7.71
C GLY A 53 10.72 8.55 7.30
N GLN A 54 9.67 7.89 6.80
CA GLN A 54 9.71 6.48 6.44
C GLN A 54 8.91 6.15 5.18
N LEU A 55 9.13 4.94 4.64
CA LEU A 55 8.35 4.40 3.53
C LEU A 55 7.02 3.85 4.05
N SER A 56 5.93 4.40 3.53
CA SER A 56 4.56 4.04 3.85
C SER A 56 3.77 3.68 2.59
N TRP A 57 2.81 2.78 2.74
CA TRP A 57 2.08 2.14 1.67
C TRP A 57 0.61 2.48 1.80
N LEU A 58 -0.03 2.87 0.69
CA LEU A 58 -1.47 3.12 0.75
C LEU A 58 -2.18 1.77 0.88
N MET A 59 -2.96 1.59 1.93
CA MET A 59 -3.63 0.31 2.21
C MET A 59 -4.57 -0.08 1.06
N GLN A 60 -5.23 0.90 0.46
CA GLN A 60 -6.07 0.66 -0.72
C GLN A 60 -5.26 0.12 -1.90
N ASP A 61 -4.05 0.64 -2.15
CA ASP A 61 -3.23 0.15 -3.27
C ASP A 61 -2.79 -1.29 -3.03
N ILE A 62 -2.47 -1.64 -1.78
CA ILE A 62 -2.16 -3.02 -1.39
C ILE A 62 -3.36 -3.94 -1.66
N ILE A 63 -4.55 -3.55 -1.22
CA ILE A 63 -5.79 -4.33 -1.43
C ILE A 63 -6.09 -4.46 -2.93
N ASP A 64 -5.99 -3.37 -3.68
CA ASP A 64 -6.22 -3.40 -5.12
C ASP A 64 -5.23 -4.37 -5.81
N TRP A 65 -3.96 -4.36 -5.39
CA TRP A 65 -2.94 -5.26 -5.90
C TRP A 65 -3.21 -6.72 -5.53
N GLU A 66 -3.63 -6.99 -4.30
CA GLU A 66 -4.08 -8.32 -3.86
C GLU A 66 -5.27 -8.82 -4.69
N ASN A 67 -6.10 -7.91 -5.21
CA ASN A 67 -7.21 -8.21 -6.13
C ASN A 67 -6.79 -8.26 -7.62
N GLY A 68 -5.49 -8.17 -7.92
CA GLY A 68 -4.94 -8.35 -9.27
C GLY A 68 -4.71 -7.06 -10.06
N LYS A 69 -4.91 -5.87 -9.47
CA LYS A 69 -4.54 -4.61 -10.12
C LYS A 69 -3.02 -4.47 -10.18
N GLN A 70 -2.50 -3.96 -11.29
CA GLN A 70 -1.08 -3.68 -11.48
C GLN A 70 -0.83 -2.16 -11.47
N PHE A 71 0.28 -1.74 -10.84
CA PHE A 71 0.65 -0.33 -10.59
C PHE A 71 1.92 0.14 -11.31
#